data_AF-A0A4Y9YKG8-F1
#
_entry.id   AF-A0A4Y9YKG8-F1
#
_cell.length_a   1.000
_cell.length_b   1.000
_cell.length_c   1.000
_cell.angle_alpha   90.00
_cell.angle_beta   90.00
_cell.angle_gamma   90.00
#
_symmetry.space_group_name_H-M   'P 1'
#
loop_
_entity.id
_entity.type
_entity.pdbx_description
1 polymer ?
#
loop_
_entity_poly.entity_id
_entity_poly.type
_entity_poly.pdbx_seq_one_letter_code
_entity_poly.pdbx_strand_id
1 'polypeptide(L)'
;MSAHPLPQTYHYIRFTLSPPCSSPLIVRRAIQEALSQAFGATASNTYVDILYVADNGEVAVVRTSPRCVTLPVSIFYLQNKSLSVMDVRSEASRVMAALAVSTAEPRLSALTESPFLPSLSAQNAIVF
;
A
#
# COMPACT_ATOMS: atom_id res chain seq x y z
N MET A 1 6.17 17.53 26.55
CA MET A 1 6.78 16.30 25.99
C MET A 1 6.41 16.25 24.52
N SER A 2 7.31 16.64 23.62
CA SER A 2 7.07 16.56 22.18
C SER A 2 7.21 15.10 21.76
N ALA A 3 6.09 14.44 21.48
CA ALA A 3 6.10 13.12 20.88
C ALA A 3 6.85 13.24 19.54
N HIS A 4 8.08 12.73 19.48
CA HIS A 4 8.77 12.54 18.21
C HIS A 4 8.10 11.35 17.53
N PRO A 5 7.33 11.56 16.45
CA PRO A 5 6.76 10.44 15.74
C PRO A 5 7.92 9.60 15.21
N LEU A 6 7.94 8.31 15.57
CA LEU A 6 8.88 7.37 14.98
C LEU A 6 8.71 7.44 13.45
N PRO A 7 9.81 7.45 12.68
CA PRO A 7 9.71 7.46 11.23
C PRO A 7 8.90 6.24 10.79
N GLN A 8 7.69 6.47 10.30
CA GLN A 8 6.80 5.40 9.83
C GLN A 8 7.28 4.94 8.46
N THR A 9 8.21 3.98 8.46
CA THR A 9 8.85 3.46 7.25
C THR A 9 8.02 2.39 6.56
N TYR A 10 6.89 1.95 7.10
CA TYR A 10 6.01 0.96 6.47
C TYR A 10 4.56 1.17 6.89
N HIS A 11 3.64 0.89 5.96
CA HIS A 11 2.21 0.83 6.23
C HIS A 11 1.69 -0.56 5.91
N TYR A 12 1.01 -1.15 6.89
CA TYR A 12 0.41 -2.47 6.77
C TYR A 12 -1.09 -2.30 6.54
N ILE A 13 -1.60 -2.96 5.51
CA ILE A 13 -3.00 -2.90 5.13
C ILE A 13 -3.53 -4.33 5.05
N ARG A 14 -4.69 -4.56 5.67
CA ARG A 14 -5.41 -5.82 5.58
C ARG A 14 -6.51 -5.69 4.56
N PHE A 15 -6.50 -6.57 3.57
CA PHE A 15 -7.53 -6.67 2.55
C PHE A 15 -8.36 -7.93 2.73
N THR A 16 -9.64 -7.83 2.39
CA THR A 16 -10.47 -8.98 2.09
C THR A 16 -10.55 -9.19 0.59
N LEU A 17 -10.44 -10.44 0.16
CA LEU A 17 -10.43 -10.88 -1.23
C LEU A 17 -11.77 -11.49 -1.60
N SER A 18 -12.34 -11.04 -2.72
CA SER A 18 -13.54 -11.64 -3.32
C SER A 18 -13.40 -11.67 -4.84
N PRO A 19 -13.34 -12.84 -5.50
CA PRO A 19 -13.40 -14.19 -4.95
C PRO A 19 -12.17 -14.59 -4.09
N PRO A 20 -12.29 -15.59 -3.20
CA PRO A 20 -11.18 -16.03 -2.35
C PRO A 20 -10.00 -16.55 -3.17
N CYS A 21 -8.80 -16.05 -2.89
CA CYS A 21 -7.58 -16.38 -3.61
C CYS A 21 -6.46 -16.71 -2.61
N SER A 22 -5.95 -17.95 -2.62
CA SER A 22 -4.82 -18.37 -1.78
C SER A 22 -3.46 -18.02 -2.39
N SER A 23 -3.40 -17.69 -3.67
CA SER A 23 -2.14 -17.38 -4.36
C SER A 23 -1.72 -15.92 -4.12
N PRO A 24 -0.57 -15.66 -3.46
CA PRO A 24 -0.09 -14.30 -3.23
C PRO A 24 0.26 -13.59 -4.54
N LEU A 25 0.70 -14.32 -5.57
CA LEU A 25 1.05 -13.71 -6.85
C LEU A 25 -0.16 -13.05 -7.54
N ILE A 26 -1.35 -13.63 -7.37
CA ILE A 26 -2.60 -13.07 -7.92
C ILE A 26 -2.95 -11.77 -7.21
N VAL A 27 -2.83 -11.72 -5.88
CA VAL A 27 -3.07 -10.51 -5.08
C VAL A 27 -2.12 -9.39 -5.51
N ARG A 28 -0.83 -9.71 -5.70
CA ARG A 28 0.17 -8.73 -6.15
C ARG A 28 -0.18 -8.18 -7.53
N ARG A 29 -0.51 -9.08 -8.46
CA ARG A 29 -0.90 -8.71 -9.82
C ARG A 29 -2.14 -7.82 -9.83
N ALA A 30 -3.17 -8.14 -9.06
CA ALA A 30 -4.38 -7.33 -8.96
C ALA A 30 -4.08 -5.91 -8.45
N ILE A 31 -3.21 -5.76 -7.45
CA ILE A 31 -2.77 -4.44 -6.96
C ILE A 31 -1.99 -3.69 -8.05
N GLN A 32 -1.11 -4.36 -8.78
CA GLN A 32 -0.35 -3.73 -9.87
C GLN A 32 -1.25 -3.28 -11.04
N GLU A 33 -2.25 -4.09 -11.40
CA GLU A 33 -3.25 -3.75 -12.40
C GLU A 33 -4.12 -2.57 -11.94
N ALA A 34 -4.57 -2.57 -10.68
CA ALA A 34 -5.29 -1.46 -10.06
C ALA A 34 -4.49 -0.14 -10.10
N LEU A 35 -3.22 -0.19 -9.71
CA LEU A 35 -2.32 0.96 -9.75
C LEU A 35 -2.07 1.43 -11.19
N SER A 36 -1.92 0.50 -12.14
CA SER A 36 -1.80 0.82 -13.57
C SER A 36 -3.05 1.52 -14.09
N GLN A 37 -4.23 1.04 -13.70
CA GLN A 37 -5.53 1.55 -14.13
C GLN A 37 -5.79 2.96 -13.58
N ALA A 38 -5.46 3.21 -12.31
CA ALA A 38 -5.75 4.49 -11.67
C ALA A 38 -4.69 5.58 -11.95
N PHE A 39 -3.42 5.20 -12.03
CA PHE A 39 -2.29 6.13 -12.03
C PHE A 39 -1.26 5.89 -13.13
N GLY A 40 -1.47 4.89 -14.00
CA GLY A 40 -0.57 4.56 -15.11
C GLY A 40 0.64 3.70 -14.73
N ALA A 41 1.47 3.38 -15.73
CA ALA A 41 2.56 2.41 -15.63
C ALA A 41 3.71 2.80 -14.68
N THR A 42 3.84 4.08 -14.30
CA THR A 42 4.85 4.51 -13.33
C THR A 42 4.47 4.14 -11.90
N ALA A 43 3.18 4.19 -11.57
CA ALA A 43 2.65 3.83 -10.26
C ALA A 43 2.48 2.31 -10.08
N SER A 44 2.38 1.55 -11.17
CA SER A 44 2.29 0.08 -11.09
C SER A 44 3.56 -0.60 -10.57
N ASN A 45 4.69 0.12 -10.59
CA ASN A 45 5.95 -0.29 -9.98
C ASN A 45 6.09 0.12 -8.50
N THR A 46 5.01 0.57 -7.86
CA THR A 46 5.01 0.77 -6.40
C THR A 46 5.37 -0.54 -5.72
N TYR A 47 6.32 -0.46 -4.77
CA TYR A 47 6.83 -1.64 -4.09
C TYR A 47 5.84 -2.10 -3.02
N VAL A 48 5.16 -3.20 -3.32
CA VAL A 48 4.14 -3.83 -2.49
C VAL A 48 4.61 -5.25 -2.16
N ASP A 49 4.70 -5.55 -0.86
CA ASP A 49 5.03 -6.88 -0.36
C ASP A 49 3.80 -7.53 0.27
N ILE A 50 3.58 -8.80 -0.03
CA ILE A 50 2.53 -9.59 0.59
C ILE A 50 3.18 -10.36 1.73
N LEU A 51 2.73 -10.08 2.95
CA LEU A 51 3.27 -10.71 4.15
C LEU A 51 2.55 -12.01 4.47
N TYR A 52 1.26 -12.06 4.20
CA TYR A 52 0.41 -13.19 4.56
C TYR A 52 -0.82 -13.23 3.66
N VAL A 53 -1.26 -14.43 3.33
CA VAL A 53 -2.56 -14.72 2.73
C VAL A 53 -3.14 -15.85 3.56
N ALA A 54 -4.38 -15.68 4.01
CA ALA A 54 -5.06 -16.70 4.80
C ALA A 54 -5.31 -17.97 3.97
N ASP A 55 -5.32 -19.13 4.61
CA ASP A 55 -5.51 -20.42 3.92
C ASP A 55 -6.89 -20.53 3.25
N ASN A 56 -7.89 -19.83 3.80
CA ASN A 56 -9.21 -19.70 3.18
C ASN A 56 -9.22 -18.78 1.93
N GLY A 57 -8.12 -18.05 1.68
CA GLY A 57 -7.97 -17.12 0.57
C GLY A 57 -8.78 -15.83 0.70
N GLU A 58 -9.45 -15.58 1.82
CA GLU A 58 -10.34 -14.44 1.99
C GLU A 58 -9.63 -13.19 2.51
N VAL A 59 -8.46 -13.34 3.14
CA VAL A 59 -7.74 -12.24 3.76
C VAL A 59 -6.30 -12.22 3.28
N ALA A 60 -5.80 -11.04 2.92
CA ALA A 60 -4.40 -10.81 2.63
C ALA A 60 -3.87 -9.61 3.40
N VAL A 61 -2.62 -9.69 3.82
CA VAL A 61 -1.92 -8.64 4.56
C VAL A 61 -0.78 -8.16 3.71
N VAL A 62 -0.80 -6.87 3.43
CA VAL A 62 0.07 -6.22 2.47
C VAL A 62 0.84 -5.12 3.18
N ARG A 63 2.14 -5.09 2.91
CA ARG A 63 3.04 -4.02 3.34
C ARG A 63 3.33 -3.12 2.16
N THR A 64 3.07 -1.84 2.37
CA THR A 64 3.50 -0.77 1.47
C THR A 64 4.69 -0.06 2.10
N SER A 65 5.70 0.20 1.29
CA SER A 65 6.79 1.09 1.69
C SER A 65 6.40 2.53 1.37
N PRO A 66 6.74 3.52 2.22
CA PRO A 66 6.68 4.93 1.92
C PRO A 66 7.86 5.22 0.99
N ARG A 67 7.79 4.70 -0.23
CA ARG A 67 8.60 5.28 -1.28
C ARG A 67 8.03 6.66 -1.53
N CYS A 68 8.62 7.64 -0.85
CA CYS A 68 8.68 8.98 -1.37
C CYS A 68 9.16 8.84 -2.82
N VAL A 69 8.39 9.30 -3.80
CA VAL A 69 8.86 9.37 -5.18
C VAL A 69 9.87 10.53 -5.23
N THR A 70 11.03 10.29 -4.64
CA THR A 70 12.24 11.07 -4.79
C THR A 70 13.34 10.08 -5.14
N LEU A 71 13.13 9.34 -6.23
CA LEU A 71 14.31 9.02 -7.03
C LEU A 71 14.81 10.36 -7.60
N PRO A 72 16.13 10.63 -7.55
CA PRO A 72 16.69 11.86 -8.07
C PRO A 72 16.60 11.80 -9.59
N VAL A 73 15.49 12.27 -10.17
CA VAL A 73 15.55 12.76 -11.54
C VAL A 73 16.18 14.15 -11.42
N SER A 74 17.49 14.17 -11.65
CA SER A 74 18.39 15.32 -11.68
C SER A 74 18.04 16.35 -12.79
N ILE A 75 16.77 16.72 -12.98
CA ILE A 75 16.35 17.73 -13.98
C ILE A 75 15.38 18.79 -13.39
N PHE A 76 15.17 18.85 -12.08
CA PHE A 76 14.46 19.98 -11.45
C PHE A 76 15.33 20.75 -10.45
N TYR A 77 16.59 20.97 -10.81
CA TYR A 77 17.34 22.12 -10.29
C TYR A 77 17.06 23.31 -11.21
N LEU A 78 16.06 24.10 -10.83
CA LEU A 78 15.96 25.55 -10.94
C LEU A 78 14.49 25.95 -10.93
N GLN A 79 13.89 26.01 -9.74
CA GLN A 79 13.21 27.24 -9.36
C GLN A 79 12.91 27.25 -7.86
N ASN A 80 13.47 28.27 -7.22
CA ASN A 80 13.22 28.73 -5.87
C ASN A 80 11.72 28.82 -5.57
N LYS A 81 11.11 27.74 -5.11
CA LYS A 81 9.76 27.77 -4.56
C LYS A 81 9.80 27.17 -3.18
N SER A 82 9.42 28.02 -2.22
CA SER A 82 9.16 27.72 -0.82
C SER A 82 8.76 26.25 -0.64
N LEU A 83 9.56 25.52 0.13
CA LEU A 83 9.42 24.11 0.47
C LEU A 83 8.22 23.93 1.43
N SER A 84 7.03 24.32 0.99
CA SER A 84 5.80 23.96 1.68
C SER A 84 5.54 22.49 1.36
N VAL A 85 5.93 21.62 2.30
CA VAL A 85 5.40 20.27 2.52
C VAL A 85 4.75 19.70 1.25
N MET A 86 5.57 19.18 0.34
CA MET A 86 5.04 18.29 -0.68
C MET A 86 4.35 17.18 0.11
N ASP A 87 3.02 17.18 0.08
CA ASP A 87 2.17 16.14 0.65
C ASP A 87 2.63 14.82 0.03
N VAL A 88 3.56 14.16 0.72
CA VAL A 88 3.99 12.79 0.47
C VAL A 88 2.77 11.96 0.80
N ARG A 89 1.80 11.96 -0.11
CA ARG A 89 0.61 11.14 0.01
C ARG A 89 1.12 9.72 0.19
N SER A 90 0.85 9.19 1.38
CA SER A 90 1.27 7.85 1.77
C SER A 90 0.96 6.91 0.62
N GLU A 91 1.94 6.10 0.19
CA GLU A 91 1.72 5.09 -0.85
C GLU A 91 0.52 4.20 -0.51
N ALA A 92 0.25 4.00 0.79
CA ALA A 92 -0.98 3.39 1.29
C ALA A 92 -2.24 4.07 0.74
N SER A 93 -2.35 5.41 0.83
CA SER A 93 -3.50 6.16 0.30
C SER A 93 -3.64 6.01 -1.22
N ARG A 94 -2.53 5.90 -1.96
CA ARG A 94 -2.59 5.62 -3.41
C ARG A 94 -3.05 4.21 -3.70
N VAL A 95 -2.54 3.21 -2.98
CA VAL A 95 -3.00 1.82 -3.11
C VAL A 95 -4.49 1.73 -2.79
N MET A 96 -4.94 2.37 -1.72
CA MET A 96 -6.36 2.41 -1.33
C MET A 96 -7.24 3.07 -2.41
N ALA A 97 -6.80 4.21 -2.93
CA ALA A 97 -7.51 4.92 -4.00
C ALA A 97 -7.56 4.09 -5.30
N ALA A 98 -6.45 3.44 -5.67
CA ALA A 98 -6.37 2.57 -6.84
C ALA A 98 -7.29 1.36 -6.71
N LEU A 99 -7.31 0.73 -5.55
CA LEU A 99 -8.17 -0.43 -5.30
C LEU A 99 -9.66 -0.06 -5.27
N ALA A 100 -10.01 1.13 -4.77
CA ALA A 100 -11.39 1.60 -4.76
C ALA A 100 -11.97 1.81 -6.18
N VAL A 101 -11.13 2.21 -7.13
CA VAL A 101 -11.53 2.39 -8.55
C VAL A 101 -11.31 1.14 -9.39
N SER A 102 -10.48 0.21 -8.92
CA SER A 102 -10.12 -0.96 -9.71
C SER A 102 -11.31 -1.88 -9.92
N THR A 103 -11.44 -2.31 -11.16
CA THR A 103 -12.38 -3.34 -11.58
C THR A 103 -11.69 -4.69 -11.78
N ALA A 104 -10.43 -4.82 -11.34
CA ALA A 104 -9.65 -6.04 -11.48
C ALA A 104 -10.15 -7.13 -10.52
N GLU A 105 -9.99 -8.39 -10.91
CA GLU A 105 -10.29 -9.54 -10.07
C GLU A 105 -9.00 -10.15 -9.51
N PRO A 106 -8.97 -10.54 -8.22
CA PRO A 106 -10.03 -10.44 -7.21
C PRO A 106 -10.26 -9.02 -6.68
N ARG A 107 -11.50 -8.73 -6.25
CA ARG A 107 -11.85 -7.47 -5.58
C ARG A 107 -11.21 -7.43 -4.19
N LEU A 108 -10.45 -6.37 -3.94
CA LEU A 108 -9.73 -6.13 -2.70
C LEU A 108 -10.44 -5.02 -1.93
N SER A 109 -11.05 -5.36 -0.80
CA SER A 109 -11.66 -4.36 0.10
C SER A 109 -10.78 -4.20 1.34
N ALA A 110 -10.38 -2.97 1.63
CA ALA A 110 -9.55 -2.69 2.79
C ALA A 110 -10.37 -2.77 4.07
N LEU A 111 -9.93 -3.58 5.01
CA LEU A 111 -10.62 -3.79 6.28
C LEU A 111 -10.00 -2.93 7.39
N THR A 112 -8.67 -2.94 7.49
CA THR A 112 -7.91 -2.19 8.52
C THR A 112 -6.55 -1.77 8.00
N GLU A 113 -6.09 -0.58 8.38
CA GLU A 113 -4.73 -0.11 8.14
C GLU A 113 -4.01 0.23 9.46
N SER A 114 -2.71 -0.02 9.52
CA SER A 114 -1.88 0.39 10.65
C SER A 114 -0.42 0.59 10.24
N PRO A 115 0.27 1.60 10.78
CA PRO A 115 1.72 1.73 10.65
C PRO A 115 2.50 0.75 11.56
N PHE A 116 1.81 0.05 12.47
CA PHE A 116 2.42 -0.91 13.41
C PHE A 116 1.80 -2.31 13.23
N LEU A 117 2.62 -3.26 12.78
CA LEU A 117 2.19 -4.65 12.58
C LEU A 117 1.57 -5.31 13.82
N PRO A 118 2.08 -5.11 15.06
CA PRO A 118 1.47 -5.70 16.26
C PRO A 118 0.01 -5.27 16.46
N SER A 119 -0.33 -4.02 16.14
CA SER A 119 -1.69 -3.50 16.25
C SER A 119 -2.66 -4.19 15.30
N LEU A 120 -2.16 -4.70 14.17
CA LEU A 120 -2.95 -5.41 13.16
C LEU A 120 -3.11 -6.90 13.51
N SER A 121 -2.12 -7.51 14.18
CA SER A 121 -2.20 -8.88 14.71
C SER A 121 -3.11 -8.97 15.96
N ALA A 122 -3.09 -7.96 16.83
CA ALA A 122 -3.93 -7.89 18.04
C ALA A 122 -5.45 -7.85 17.74
N GLN A 123 -5.84 -7.47 16.53
CA GLN A 123 -7.25 -7.43 16.08
C GLN A 123 -7.75 -8.78 15.54
N ASN A 124 -7.12 -9.88 15.99
CA ASN A 124 -7.64 -11.24 15.88
C ASN A 124 -7.66 -11.80 14.44
N ALA A 125 -6.62 -11.53 13.64
CA ALA A 125 -6.59 -11.91 12.22
C ALA A 125 -5.33 -12.63 11.73
N ILE A 126 -4.26 -12.70 12.51
CA ILE A 126 -3.00 -13.34 12.09
C ILE A 126 -2.31 -13.91 13.33
N VAL A 127 -2.26 -15.24 13.43
CA VAL A 127 -1.36 -15.95 14.34
C VAL A 127 -0.10 -16.25 13.53
N PHE A 128 1.05 -15.78 13.99
CA PHE A 128 2.35 -16.09 13.39
C PHE A 128 2.79 -17.51 13.74
#